data_AF-A0A662M8K1-F1
#
_entry.id   AF-A0A662M8K1-F1
#
_cell.length_a   1.000
_cell.length_b   1.000
_cell.length_c   1.000
_cell.angle_alpha   90.00
_cell.angle_beta   90.00
_cell.angle_gamma   90.00
#
_symmetry.space_group_name_H-M   'P 1'
#
loop_
_entity.id
_entity.type
_entity.pdbx_description
1 polymer ?
#
loop_
_entity_poly.entity_id
_entity_poly.type
_entity_poly.pdbx_seq_one_letter_code
_entity_poly.pdbx_strand_id
1 'polypeptide(L)'
;MSRVYRKARIGTDVERNFVRKLWEKGIPCIRLPASGAATGMPRPDILVFLNREILCIEMKTSSKEKAVFKKEDWEDAYKFSIALKKHGFNSTPYLVFHPKGTKKYIWITLTEEAYNKDLRLIIRKDKKGWNYFWSEDGS
;
A
#
# COMPACT_ATOMS: atom_id res chain seq x y z
N MET A 1 6.66 22.50 16.12
CA MET A 1 5.85 21.80 15.08
C MET A 1 5.41 20.44 15.64
N SER A 2 4.12 20.05 15.57
CA SER A 2 3.62 18.87 16.30
C SER A 2 4.07 17.52 15.66
N ARG A 3 4.15 16.46 16.48
CA ARG A 3 4.59 15.11 16.07
C ARG A 3 3.69 14.49 15.00
N VAL A 4 2.39 14.81 15.01
CA VAL A 4 1.40 14.34 14.03
C VAL A 4 1.65 14.95 12.65
N TYR A 5 1.85 16.27 12.59
CA TYR A 5 2.19 16.98 11.35
C TYR A 5 3.48 16.43 10.70
N ARG A 6 4.51 16.13 11.52
CA ARG A 6 5.76 15.55 11.02
C ARG A 6 5.56 14.14 10.41
N LYS A 7 4.67 13.33 10.98
CA LYS A 7 4.38 11.97 10.49
C LYS A 7 3.62 11.99 9.16
N ALA A 8 2.62 12.87 9.01
CA ALA A 8 1.88 13.06 7.77
C ALA A 8 2.78 13.53 6.60
N ARG A 9 3.70 14.46 6.88
CA ARG A 9 4.69 14.92 5.91
C ARG A 9 5.61 13.78 5.43
N ILE A 10 6.09 12.93 6.33
CA ILE A 10 6.94 11.79 5.97
C ILE A 10 6.21 10.79 5.07
N GLY A 11 4.93 10.51 5.32
CA GLY A 11 4.13 9.65 4.43
C GLY A 11 4.03 10.24 3.03
N THR A 12 3.67 11.53 2.96
CA THR A 12 3.55 12.27 1.71
C THR A 12 4.86 12.28 0.91
N ASP A 13 6.01 12.45 1.57
CA ASP A 13 7.31 12.47 0.91
C ASP A 13 7.72 11.08 0.39
N VAL A 14 7.36 9.99 1.08
CA VAL A 14 7.58 8.62 0.61
C VAL A 14 6.76 8.34 -0.64
N GLU A 15 5.46 8.68 -0.64
CA GLU A 15 4.59 8.53 -1.80
C GLU A 15 5.11 9.33 -3.00
N ARG A 16 5.44 10.61 -2.80
CA ARG A 16 5.99 11.49 -3.85
C ARG A 16 7.28 10.93 -4.44
N ASN A 17 8.19 10.45 -3.60
CA ASN A 17 9.46 9.88 -4.06
C ASN A 17 9.23 8.58 -4.86
N PHE A 18 8.29 7.74 -4.43
CA PHE A 18 7.92 6.54 -5.17
C PHE A 18 7.33 6.86 -6.55
N VAL A 19 6.38 7.81 -6.63
CA VAL A 19 5.82 8.28 -7.90
C VAL A 19 6.90 8.85 -8.81
N ARG A 20 7.79 9.70 -8.29
CA ARG A 20 8.92 10.24 -9.08
C ARG A 20 9.79 9.12 -9.66
N LYS A 21 10.15 8.11 -8.87
CA LYS A 21 10.94 6.96 -9.34
C LYS A 21 10.25 6.13 -10.42
N LEU A 22 8.92 6.03 -10.39
CA LEU A 22 8.15 5.36 -11.43
C LEU A 22 8.17 6.18 -12.73
N TRP A 23 7.96 7.49 -12.64
CA TRP A 23 8.06 8.40 -13.80
C TRP A 23 9.46 8.45 -14.41
N GLU A 24 10.51 8.42 -13.58
CA GLU A 24 11.92 8.30 -14.04
C GLU A 24 12.17 7.01 -14.84
N LYS A 25 11.34 5.98 -14.63
CA LYS A 25 11.37 4.71 -15.39
C LYS A 25 10.38 4.69 -16.56
N GLY A 26 9.71 5.80 -16.85
CA GLY A 26 8.68 5.88 -17.89
C GLY A 26 7.38 5.15 -17.53
N ILE A 27 7.14 4.85 -16.26
CA ILE A 27 5.91 4.17 -15.82
C ILE A 27 4.89 5.23 -15.37
N PRO A 28 3.77 5.38 -16.10
CA PRO A 28 2.74 6.35 -15.74
C PRO A 28 2.05 5.97 -14.43
N CYS A 29 1.97 6.95 -13.53
CA CYS A 29 1.30 6.78 -12.24
C CYS A 29 0.79 8.11 -11.68
N ILE A 30 -0.23 8.04 -10.84
CA ILE A 30 -0.84 9.19 -10.16
C ILE A 30 -0.97 8.93 -8.66
N ARG A 31 -0.68 9.94 -7.86
CA ARG A 31 -0.93 9.94 -6.41
C ARG A 31 -2.29 10.55 -6.15
N LEU A 32 -3.13 9.87 -5.38
CA LEU A 32 -4.44 10.40 -5.02
C LEU A 32 -4.30 11.41 -3.86
N PRO A 33 -5.13 12.48 -3.85
CA PRO A 33 -5.13 13.41 -2.74
C PRO A 33 -5.76 12.75 -1.51
N ALA A 34 -4.98 12.65 -0.42
CA ALA A 34 -5.33 12.21 0.94
C ALA A 34 -6.29 11.00 1.03
N SER A 35 -5.81 9.89 1.59
CA SER A 35 -6.62 8.72 1.95
C SER A 35 -7.66 9.10 3.02
N GLY A 36 -8.86 9.42 2.54
CA GLY A 36 -9.88 10.06 3.35
C GLY A 36 -10.90 9.07 3.87
N ALA A 37 -10.67 8.53 5.07
CA ALA A 37 -11.73 8.06 5.97
C ALA A 37 -12.86 9.11 6.14
N ALA A 38 -12.54 10.39 5.90
CA ALA A 38 -13.47 11.51 5.89
C ALA A 38 -14.44 11.56 4.70
N THR A 39 -14.21 10.80 3.63
CA THR A 39 -15.01 10.88 2.39
C THR A 39 -15.95 9.69 2.19
N GLY A 40 -15.82 8.63 3.00
CA GLY A 40 -16.59 7.38 2.87
C GLY A 40 -16.35 6.60 1.57
N MET A 41 -15.39 7.04 0.74
CA MET A 41 -15.07 6.41 -0.55
C MET A 41 -13.74 5.66 -0.45
N PRO A 42 -13.67 4.39 -0.87
CA PRO A 42 -12.42 3.65 -0.89
C PRO A 42 -11.45 4.29 -1.88
N ARG A 43 -10.22 4.59 -1.45
CA ARG A 43 -9.19 5.21 -2.30
C ARG A 43 -7.81 4.63 -1.98
N PRO A 44 -7.07 4.11 -2.98
CA PRO A 44 -5.66 3.82 -2.80
C PRO A 44 -4.84 5.12 -2.71
N ASP A 45 -3.61 5.03 -2.20
CA ASP A 45 -2.69 6.16 -2.21
C ASP A 45 -2.20 6.48 -3.64
N ILE A 46 -1.95 5.44 -4.46
CA ILE A 46 -1.33 5.57 -5.78
C ILE A 46 -2.00 4.62 -6.78
N LEU A 47 -2.23 5.11 -8.00
CA LEU A 47 -2.56 4.27 -9.16
C LEU A 47 -1.37 4.22 -10.11
N VAL A 48 -1.00 3.02 -10.55
CA VAL A 48 0.05 2.79 -11.54
C VAL A 48 -0.56 2.10 -12.76
N PHE A 49 -0.26 2.59 -13.95
CA PHE A 49 -0.77 2.02 -15.20
C PHE A 49 0.36 1.25 -15.89
N LEU A 50 0.25 -0.07 -15.94
CA LEU A 50 1.33 -0.93 -16.42
C LEU A 50 0.74 -2.09 -17.24
N ASN A 51 1.17 -2.25 -18.51
CA ASN A 51 0.81 -3.41 -19.35
C ASN A 51 -0.69 -3.73 -19.41
N ARG A 52 -1.55 -2.70 -19.56
CA ARG A 52 -3.04 -2.80 -19.56
C ARG A 52 -3.65 -3.18 -18.22
N GLU A 53 -2.89 -3.10 -17.14
CA GLU A 53 -3.32 -3.32 -15.78
C GLU A 53 -3.21 -2.02 -14.96
N ILE A 54 -4.16 -1.81 -14.06
CA ILE A 54 -4.14 -0.73 -13.08
C ILE A 54 -3.74 -1.31 -11.72
N LEU A 55 -2.61 -0.88 -11.18
CA LEU A 55 -2.19 -1.29 -9.84
C LEU A 55 -2.72 -0.28 -8.81
N CYS A 56 -3.55 -0.75 -7.88
CA CYS A 56 -4.07 0.04 -6.76
C CYS A 56 -3.16 -0.13 -5.56
N ILE A 57 -2.36 0.88 -5.22
CA ILE A 57 -1.32 0.78 -4.21
C ILE A 57 -1.72 1.50 -2.93
N GLU A 58 -1.70 0.77 -1.82
CA GLU A 58 -1.62 1.30 -0.46
C GLU A 58 -0.15 1.37 -0.04
N MET A 59 0.37 2.56 0.28
CA MET A 59 1.78 2.76 0.63
C MET A 59 1.96 2.79 2.14
N LYS A 60 2.74 1.86 2.69
CA LYS A 60 3.08 1.86 4.13
C LYS A 60 4.57 2.02 4.33
N THR A 61 4.96 2.77 5.37
CA THR A 61 6.36 2.90 5.77
C THR A 61 6.51 2.77 7.29
N SER A 62 7.57 2.10 7.72
CA SER A 62 7.89 1.94 9.14
C SER A 62 9.40 1.88 9.35
N SER A 63 9.86 2.34 10.52
CA SER A 63 11.22 2.11 11.02
C SER A 63 11.31 0.88 11.92
N LYS A 64 10.19 0.22 12.24
CA LYS A 64 10.16 -0.96 13.10
C LYS A 64 10.53 -2.21 12.29
N GLU A 65 11.22 -3.15 12.92
CA GLU A 65 11.55 -4.46 12.33
C GLU A 65 10.35 -5.42 12.26
N LYS A 66 9.24 -5.11 12.95
CA LYS A 66 7.93 -5.76 12.81
C LYS A 66 6.84 -4.70 12.62
N ALA A 67 5.99 -4.90 11.62
CA ALA A 67 4.78 -4.12 11.36
C ALA A 67 3.60 -5.09 11.19
N VAL A 68 2.46 -4.73 11.76
CA VAL A 68 1.20 -5.48 11.65
C VAL A 68 0.17 -4.50 11.10
N PHE A 69 -0.49 -4.89 10.02
CA PHE A 69 -1.55 -4.12 9.38
C PHE A 69 -2.84 -4.95 9.41
N LYS A 70 -3.93 -4.34 9.85
CA LYS A 70 -5.27 -4.94 9.82
C LYS A 70 -5.92 -4.67 8.48
N LYS A 71 -7.07 -5.30 8.22
CA LYS A 71 -7.84 -5.07 6.98
C LYS A 71 -8.15 -3.58 6.76
N GLU A 72 -8.51 -2.85 7.81
CA GLU A 72 -8.82 -1.41 7.72
C GLU A 72 -7.63 -0.57 7.25
N ASP A 73 -6.40 -1.06 7.40
CA ASP A 73 -5.20 -0.36 6.95
C ASP A 73 -4.99 -0.43 5.44
N TRP A 74 -5.69 -1.31 4.71
CA TRP A 74 -5.45 -1.55 3.28
C TRP A 74 -6.70 -1.84 2.43
N GLU A 75 -7.86 -2.05 3.05
CA GLU A 75 -9.08 -2.47 2.35
C GLU A 75 -9.57 -1.49 1.28
N ASP A 76 -9.24 -0.22 1.41
CA ASP A 76 -9.63 0.80 0.44
C ASP A 76 -8.98 0.56 -0.93
N ALA A 77 -7.70 0.18 -0.97
CA ALA A 77 -7.03 -0.17 -2.21
C ALA A 77 -7.63 -1.44 -2.84
N TYR A 78 -8.00 -2.41 -2.00
CA TYR A 78 -8.69 -3.63 -2.44
C TYR A 78 -10.07 -3.32 -3.03
N LYS A 79 -10.92 -2.62 -2.29
CA LYS A 79 -12.28 -2.22 -2.70
C LYS A 79 -12.25 -1.39 -3.99
N PHE A 80 -11.31 -0.46 -4.12
CA PHE A 80 -11.14 0.33 -5.34
C PHE A 80 -10.74 -0.55 -6.54
N SER A 81 -9.82 -1.50 -6.34
CA SER A 81 -9.47 -2.46 -7.39
C SER A 81 -10.66 -3.34 -7.81
N ILE A 82 -11.52 -3.75 -6.86
CA ILE A 82 -12.75 -4.49 -7.19
C ILE A 82 -13.71 -3.61 -7.99
N ALA A 83 -13.85 -2.34 -7.64
CA ALA A 83 -14.67 -1.40 -8.40
C ALA A 83 -14.17 -1.23 -9.85
N LEU A 84 -12.85 -1.07 -10.05
CA LEU A 84 -12.25 -1.02 -11.39
C LEU A 84 -12.57 -2.28 -12.21
N LYS A 85 -12.43 -3.47 -11.61
CA LYS A 85 -12.78 -4.75 -12.26
C LYS A 85 -14.25 -4.80 -12.68
N LYS A 86 -15.17 -4.33 -11.84
CA LYS A 86 -16.61 -4.25 -12.17
C LYS A 86 -16.90 -3.35 -13.36
N HIS A 87 -16.02 -2.40 -13.66
CA HIS A 87 -16.11 -1.52 -14.82
C HIS A 87 -15.27 -2.00 -16.02
N GLY A 88 -14.78 -3.25 -16.01
CA GLY A 88 -14.09 -3.86 -17.14
C GLY A 88 -12.58 -3.58 -17.22
N PHE A 89 -11.99 -2.97 -16.20
CA PHE A 89 -10.54 -2.77 -16.14
C PHE A 89 -9.83 -3.98 -15.51
N ASN A 90 -8.67 -4.35 -16.04
CA ASN A 90 -7.75 -5.23 -15.32
C ASN A 90 -7.11 -4.43 -14.18
N SER A 91 -7.20 -4.94 -12.96
CA SER A 91 -6.71 -4.23 -11.79
C SER A 91 -6.19 -5.20 -10.72
N THR A 92 -5.08 -4.85 -10.08
CA THR A 92 -4.54 -5.63 -8.96
C THR A 92 -4.21 -4.73 -7.77
N PRO A 93 -4.74 -5.04 -6.57
CA PRO A 93 -4.46 -4.27 -5.37
C PRO A 93 -3.18 -4.76 -4.69
N TYR A 94 -2.34 -3.81 -4.28
CA TYR A 94 -1.08 -4.05 -3.57
C TYR A 94 -1.00 -3.20 -2.32
N LEU A 95 -0.44 -3.77 -1.25
CA LEU A 95 0.24 -2.98 -0.23
C LEU A 95 1.73 -2.97 -0.57
N VAL A 96 2.29 -1.78 -0.70
CA VAL A 96 3.72 -1.58 -0.92
C VAL A 96 4.34 -1.08 0.39
N PHE A 97 5.17 -1.92 1.00
CA PHE A 97 5.88 -1.56 2.22
C PHE A 97 7.29 -1.04 1.91
N HIS A 98 7.58 0.15 2.39
CA HIS A 98 8.89 0.80 2.30
C HIS A 98 9.54 0.90 3.69
N PRO A 99 10.49 0.01 4.05
CA PRO A 99 11.22 0.11 5.30
C PRO A 99 12.10 1.36 5.31
N LYS A 100 11.98 2.19 6.35
CA LYS A 100 12.73 3.44 6.48
C LYS A 100 14.24 3.19 6.47
N GLY A 101 14.97 4.08 5.80
CA GLY A 101 16.43 3.98 5.68
C GLY A 101 16.90 2.95 4.64
N THR A 102 15.99 2.34 3.88
CA THR A 102 16.34 1.39 2.82
C THR A 102 15.94 1.91 1.45
N LYS A 103 16.45 1.28 0.37
CA LYS A 103 15.96 1.51 -1.00
C LYS A 103 14.90 0.47 -1.43
N LYS A 104 14.51 -0.43 -0.53
CA LYS A 104 13.64 -1.58 -0.85
C LYS A 104 12.17 -1.18 -0.87
N TYR A 105 11.42 -1.84 -1.74
CA TYR A 105 9.96 -1.83 -1.76
C TYR A 105 9.50 -3.29 -1.76
N ILE A 106 8.65 -3.64 -0.80
CA ILE A 106 8.10 -4.99 -0.67
C ILE A 106 6.68 -4.91 -1.18
N TRP A 107 6.41 -5.62 -2.27
CA TRP A 107 5.11 -5.63 -2.93
C TRP A 107 4.32 -6.84 -2.45
N ILE A 108 3.13 -6.59 -1.91
CA ILE A 108 2.30 -7.62 -1.30
C ILE A 108 0.93 -7.51 -1.93
N THR A 109 0.52 -8.53 -2.66
CA THR A 109 -0.82 -8.59 -3.26
C THR A 109 -1.87 -8.68 -2.16
N LEU A 110 -2.89 -7.83 -2.23
CA LEU A 110 -4.05 -7.87 -1.33
C LEU A 110 -5.04 -8.89 -1.88
N THR A 111 -5.10 -10.07 -1.26
CA THR A 111 -5.87 -11.21 -1.78
C THR A 111 -7.32 -11.19 -1.32
N GLU A 112 -8.19 -11.82 -2.10
CA GLU A 112 -9.59 -12.01 -1.72
C GLU A 112 -9.74 -12.83 -0.44
N GLU A 113 -8.90 -13.85 -0.26
CA GLU A 113 -8.85 -14.64 0.97
C GLU A 113 -8.53 -13.75 2.19
N ALA A 114 -7.50 -12.92 2.10
CA ALA A 114 -7.13 -12.01 3.19
C ALA A 114 -8.25 -11.03 3.52
N TYR A 115 -8.98 -10.57 2.51
CA TYR A 115 -10.11 -9.67 2.68
C TYR A 115 -11.31 -10.35 3.34
N ASN A 116 -11.71 -11.52 2.85
CA ASN A 116 -12.89 -12.24 3.32
C ASN A 116 -12.69 -12.83 4.73
N LYS A 117 -11.48 -13.27 5.06
CA LYS A 117 -11.13 -13.82 6.38
C LYS A 117 -10.61 -12.78 7.38
N ASP A 118 -10.58 -11.49 7.01
CA ASP A 118 -10.10 -10.42 7.87
C ASP A 118 -8.65 -10.63 8.39
N LEU A 119 -7.78 -11.17 7.53
CA LEU A 119 -6.42 -11.52 7.92
C LEU A 119 -5.57 -10.28 8.18
N ARG A 120 -4.71 -10.39 9.18
CA ARG A 120 -3.66 -9.39 9.46
C ARG A 120 -2.45 -9.66 8.61
N LEU A 121 -1.93 -8.61 7.98
CA LEU A 121 -0.64 -8.66 7.30
C LEU A 121 0.47 -8.39 8.30
N ILE A 122 1.33 -9.40 8.51
CA ILE A 122 2.52 -9.27 9.35
C ILE A 122 3.73 -9.16 8.43
N ILE A 123 4.47 -8.06 8.54
CA ILE A 123 5.75 -7.83 7.87
C ILE A 123 6.83 -7.78 8.93
N ARG A 124 7.85 -8.64 8.81
CA ARG A 124 8.97 -8.67 9.77
C ARG A 124 10.31 -8.84 9.07
N LYS A 125 11.35 -8.31 9.71
CA LYS A 125 12.74 -8.51 9.31
C LYS A 125 13.34 -9.65 10.13
N ASP A 126 13.99 -10.60 9.47
CA ASP A 126 14.80 -11.65 10.08
C ASP A 126 16.22 -11.66 9.48
N LYS A 127 17.01 -12.69 9.79
CA LYS A 127 18.39 -12.84 9.30
C LYS A 127 18.49 -12.95 7.77
N LYS A 128 17.44 -13.43 7.09
CA LYS A 128 17.41 -13.61 5.62
C LYS A 128 16.88 -12.37 4.91
N GLY A 129 16.15 -11.49 5.60
CA GLY A 129 15.66 -10.24 5.04
C GLY A 129 14.29 -9.88 5.56
N TRP A 130 13.53 -9.13 4.76
CA TRP A 130 12.15 -8.82 5.08
C TRP A 130 11.24 -9.90 4.50
N ASN A 131 10.35 -10.42 5.34
CA ASN A 131 9.35 -11.42 4.99
C ASN A 131 7.97 -10.93 5.42
N TYR A 132 6.93 -11.47 4.77
CA TYR A 132 5.56 -11.19 5.13
C TYR A 132 4.71 -12.46 5.12
N PHE A 133 3.65 -12.47 5.91
CA PHE A 133 2.65 -13.52 5.92
C PHE A 133 1.31 -12.97 6.40
N TRP A 134 0.24 -13.66 6.02
CA TRP A 134 -1.12 -13.39 6.49
C TRP A 134 -1.41 -14.27 7.71
N SER A 135 -2.11 -13.73 8.69
CA SER A 135 -2.46 -14.45 9.92
C SER A 135 -3.81 -14.01 10.46
N GLU A 136 -4.59 -14.95 10.99
CA GLU A 136 -5.83 -14.67 11.72
C GLU A 136 -5.50 -14.00 13.07
N ASP A 137 -4.48 -14.51 13.76
CA ASP A 137 -3.97 -13.97 15.01
C ASP A 137 -2.77 -13.05 14.75
N GLY A 138 -2.73 -11.86 15.37
CA GLY A 138 -1.66 -10.87 15.16
C GLY A 138 -0.26 -11.24 15.68
N SER A 139 -0.01 -12.52 15.92
CA SER A 139 1.16 -13.11 16.59
C SER A 139 2.32 -13.35 15.64
#